data_AF-A0A072NFD6-F1
#
_entry.id   AF-A0A072NFD6-F1
#
_cell.length_a   1.000
_cell.length_b   1.000
_cell.length_c   1.000
_cell.angle_alpha   90.00
_cell.angle_beta   90.00
_cell.angle_gamma   90.00
#
_symmetry.space_group_name_H-M   'P 1'
#
loop_
_entity.id
_entity.type
_entity.pdbx_description
1 polymer ?
#
loop_
_entity_poly.entity_id
_entity_poly.type
_entity_poly.pdbx_seq_one_letter_code
_entity_poly.pdbx_strand_id
1 'polypeptide(L)' 'MRAYKGIVEGGVVVLVGARLPEGTVVTVTVGEAELLRARITSALTRRRVRVRLKPLPGLAAESALPGAAQGGGED' A
#
# COMPACT_ATOMS: atom_id res chain seq x y z
N MET A 1 21.68 -24.19 7.82
CA MET A 1 21.35 -22.87 7.23
C MET A 1 20.13 -22.31 7.93
N ARG A 2 20.08 -21.00 8.18
CA ARG A 2 18.93 -20.35 8.85
C ARG A 2 18.36 -19.29 7.92
N ALA A 3 17.04 -19.29 7.77
CA ALA A 3 16.35 -18.27 7.01
C ALA A 3 16.12 -17.03 7.89
N TYR A 4 16.38 -15.86 7.33
CA TYR A 4 16.08 -14.58 7.95
C TYR A 4 15.14 -13.81 7.04
N LYS A 5 14.14 -13.15 7.63
CA LYS A 5 13.30 -12.22 6.87
C LYS A 5 14.13 -10.98 6.54
N GLY A 6 14.12 -10.58 5.28
CA GLY A 6 14.79 -9.37 4.83
C GLY A 6 13.95 -8.63 3.80
N ILE A 7 14.27 -7.36 3.63
CA ILE A 7 13.74 -6.49 2.57
C ILE A 7 14.90 -5.88 1.79
N VAL A 8 14.64 -5.43 0.57
CA VAL A 8 15.64 -4.68 -0.22
C VAL A 8 15.36 -3.20 -0.05
N GLU A 9 16.33 -2.48 0.50
CA GLU A 9 16.31 -1.02 0.62
C GLU A 9 17.55 -0.45 -0.05
N GLY A 10 17.37 0.51 -0.97
CA GLY A 10 18.51 1.12 -1.68
C GLY A 10 19.38 0.13 -2.47
N GLY A 11 18.86 -1.06 -2.81
CA GLY A 11 19.63 -2.12 -3.48
C GLY A 11 20.40 -3.05 -2.53
N VAL A 12 20.27 -2.88 -1.22
CA VAL A 12 20.92 -3.72 -0.19
C VAL A 12 19.87 -4.52 0.56
N VAL A 13 20.18 -5.78 0.90
CA VAL A 13 19.31 -6.61 1.74
C VAL A 13 19.47 -6.19 3.20
N VAL A 14 18.37 -5.75 3.81
CA VAL A 14 18.28 -5.39 5.23
C VAL A 14 17.47 -6.46 5.95
N LEU A 15 18.04 -7.04 7.01
CA LEU A 15 17.34 -8.02 7.83
C LEU A 15 16.31 -7.35 8.74
N VAL A 16 15.14 -7.97 8.85
CA VAL A 16 14.03 -7.49 9.70
C VAL A 16 14.01 -8.32 10.97
N GLY A 17 14.19 -7.66 12.12
CA GLY A 17 14.10 -8.30 13.45
C GLY A 17 15.29 -9.20 13.80
N ALA A 18 16.38 -9.12 13.05
CA ALA A 18 17.60 -9.88 13.31
C ALA A 18 18.84 -9.05 12.95
N ARG A 19 19.96 -9.36 13.59
CA ARG A 19 21.30 -8.87 13.24
C ARG A 19 22.24 -10.05 13.13
N LEU A 20 23.15 -9.98 12.17
CA LEU A 20 24.22 -10.97 12.03
C LEU A 20 25.53 -10.36 12.51
N PRO A 21 26.44 -11.18 13.07
CA PRO A 21 27.78 -10.72 13.42
C PRO A 21 28.55 -10.21 12.20
N GLU A 22 29.46 -9.28 12.42
CA GLU A 22 30.40 -8.84 11.38
C GLU A 22 31.25 -10.02 10.88
N GLY A 23 31.60 -9.99 9.61
CA GLY A 23 32.32 -11.09 8.95
C GLY A 23 31.44 -12.29 8.55
N THR A 24 30.13 -12.26 8.84
CA THR A 24 29.22 -13.32 8.37
C THR A 24 29.06 -13.28 6.85
N VAL A 25 29.44 -14.36 6.16
CA VAL A 25 29.16 -14.54 4.72
C VAL A 25 27.74 -15.05 4.54
N VAL A 26 26.94 -14.35 3.75
CA VAL A 26 25.53 -14.68 3.51
C VAL A 26 25.27 -14.98 2.04
N THR A 27 24.41 -15.95 1.79
CA THR A 27 23.84 -16.23 0.47
C THR A 27 22.36 -15.88 0.51
N VAL A 28 21.91 -15.09 -0.46
CA VAL A 28 20.51 -14.67 -0.58
C VAL A 28 19.82 -15.54 -1.62
N THR A 29 18.72 -16.19 -1.23
CA THR A 29 17.85 -16.92 -2.15
C THR A 29 16.58 -16.10 -2.35
N VAL A 30 16.28 -15.75 -3.59
CA VAL A 30 15.06 -15.01 -3.95
C VAL A 30 14.19 -15.93 -4.80
N GLY A 31 12.97 -16.18 -4.35
CA GLY A 31 11.98 -16.89 -5.15
C GLY A 31 11.51 -16.05 -6.35
N GLU A 32 11.12 -16.72 -7.43
CA GLU A 32 10.71 -16.04 -8.66
C GLU A 32 9.47 -15.17 -8.47
N ALA A 33 8.49 -15.65 -7.69
CA ALA A 33 7.29 -14.90 -7.37
C ALA A 33 7.58 -13.64 -6.54
N GLU A 34 8.48 -13.74 -5.56
CA GLU A 34 8.96 -12.62 -4.75
C GLU A 34 9.67 -11.59 -5.63
N LEU A 35 10.53 -12.05 -6.53
CA LEU A 35 11.24 -11.19 -7.47
C LEU A 35 10.27 -10.44 -8.40
N LEU A 36 9.27 -11.15 -8.94
CA LEU A 36 8.25 -10.55 -9.80
C LEU A 36 7.44 -9.49 -9.06
N ARG A 37 6.97 -9.80 -7.84
CA ARG A 37 6.24 -8.84 -7.00
C ARG A 37 7.07 -7.59 -6.73
N ALA A 38 8.33 -7.76 -6.34
CA ALA A 38 9.24 -6.64 -6.09
C ALA A 38 9.43 -5.76 -7.34
N ARG A 39 9.54 -6.36 -8.54
CA ARG A 39 9.64 -5.63 -9.81
C ARG A 39 8.39 -4.81 -10.12
N ILE A 40 7.21 -5.41 -9.96
CA ILE A 40 5.93 -4.73 -10.18
C ILE A 40 5.80 -3.55 -9.21
N THR A 41 6.03 -3.77 -7.92
CA THR A 41 5.99 -2.71 -6.91
C THR A 41 6.97 -1.59 -7.25
N SER A 42 8.23 -1.91 -7.55
CA SER A 42 9.25 -0.93 -7.93
C SER A 42 8.84 -0.08 -9.15
N ALA A 43 8.25 -0.70 -10.17
CA ALA A 43 7.76 -0.02 -11.35
C ALA A 43 6.57 0.92 -11.05
N LEU A 44 5.64 0.48 -10.20
CA LEU A 44 4.48 1.28 -9.79
C LEU A 44 4.87 2.48 -8.92
N THR A 45 5.78 2.30 -7.96
CA THR A 45 6.24 3.39 -7.08
C THR A 45 6.95 4.50 -7.86
N ARG A 46 7.69 4.13 -8.93
CA ARG A 46 8.30 5.11 -9.85
C ARG A 46 7.25 5.88 -10.66
N ARG A 47 6.13 5.23 -10.99
CA ARG A 47 5.07 5.79 -11.82
C ARG A 47 3.98 6.42 -10.94
N ARG A 48 4.36 7.39 -10.09
CA ARG A 48 3.42 8.15 -9.25
C ARG A 48 2.57 9.09 -10.12
N VAL A 49 1.60 8.52 -10.85
CA VAL A 49 0.63 9.25 -11.64
C VAL A 49 -0.26 10.02 -10.66
N ARG A 50 0.03 11.31 -10.48
CA ARG A 50 -0.86 12.24 -9.78
C ARG A 50 -2.09 12.45 -10.64
N VAL A 51 -3.08 11.58 -10.53
CA VAL A 51 -4.39 11.80 -11.14
C VAL A 51 -5.06 12.93 -10.37
N ARG A 52 -4.91 14.16 -10.87
CA ARG A 52 -5.68 15.30 -10.38
C ARG A 52 -7.10 15.12 -10.92
N LEU A 53 -7.95 14.45 -10.15
CA LEU A 53 -9.38 14.42 -10.39
C LEU A 53 -9.87 15.85 -10.31
N LYS A 54 -10.12 16.49 -11.47
CA LYS A 54 -10.89 17.73 -11.52
C LYS A 54 -12.33 17.33 -11.26
N PRO A 55 -12.96 17.80 -10.17
CA PRO A 55 -14.39 17.61 -10.00
C PRO A 55 -15.08 18.21 -11.22
N LEU A 56 -15.89 17.41 -11.92
CA LEU A 56 -16.79 17.96 -12.92
C LEU A 56 -17.79 18.86 -12.17
N PRO A 57 -17.88 20.15 -12.49
CA PRO A 57 -18.89 21.03 -11.90
C PRO A 57 -20.28 20.41 -12.18
N GLY A 58 -21.04 20.13 -11.12
CA GLY A 58 -22.35 19.49 -11.20
C GLY A 58 -22.48 18.12 -10.53
N LEU A 59 -21.38 17.48 -10.11
CA LEU A 59 -21.44 16.15 -9.46
C LEU A 59 -21.48 16.20 -7.91
N ALA A 60 -21.52 17.40 -7.32
CA ALA A 60 -21.51 17.62 -5.87
C ALA A 60 -22.79 18.32 -5.41
N ALA A 61 -23.94 17.77 -5.74
CA ALA A 61 -25.21 18.19 -5.16
C ALA A 61 -26.22 17.06 -5.31
N GLU A 62 -26.16 16.07 -4.42
CA GLU A 62 -27.31 15.27 -3.95
C GLU A 62 -26.85 14.27 -2.88
N SER A 63 -26.44 14.79 -1.73
CA SER A 63 -26.44 14.01 -0.48
C SER A 63 -26.79 14.92 0.69
N ALA A 64 -27.98 15.50 0.62
CA ALA A 64 -28.61 16.15 1.77
C ALA A 64 -30.12 15.88 1.74
N LEU A 65 -30.50 14.64 2.05
CA LEU A 65 -31.82 14.35 2.60
C LEU A 65 -31.64 14.11 4.10
N PRO A 66 -32.17 14.99 4.96
CA PRO A 66 -32.49 14.61 6.32
C PRO A 66 -34.01 14.57 6.52
N GLY A 67 -34.49 13.42 6.98
CA GLY A 67 -35.53 13.38 8.01
C GLY A 67 -36.95 13.13 7.56
N ALA A 68 -37.33 11.85 7.57
CA ALA A 68 -38.70 11.45 7.85
C ALA A 68 -39.10 11.87 9.29
N ALA A 69 -40.31 12.39 9.46
CA ALA A 69 -41.08 12.29 10.70
C ALA A 69 -42.59 12.28 10.37
N GLN A 70 -43.18 11.09 10.53
CA GLN A 70 -44.62 10.86 10.63
C GLN A 70 -45.12 11.23 12.05
N GLY A 71 -46.41 11.58 12.15
CA GLY A 71 -47.23 11.74 13.37
C GLY A 71 -47.94 13.10 13.38
N GLY A 72 -49.26 13.28 13.55
CA GLY A 72 -50.35 12.47 14.10
C GLY A 72 -51.09 13.29 15.19
N GLY A 73 -52.43 13.48 15.07
CA GLY A 73 -53.36 14.08 16.07
C GLY A 73 -53.92 15.47 15.68
N GLU A 74 -55.23 15.68 15.44
CA GLU A 74 -56.33 16.04 16.41
C GLU A 74 -56.02 17.33 17.19
N ASP A 75 -56.82 18.41 17.22
CA ASP A 75 -58.30 18.61 17.20
C ASP A 75 -58.80 19.66 16.17
#